data_AF-A0A2Z5ZA73-F1
#
_entry.id   AF-A0A2Z5ZA73-F1
#
_cell.length_a   1.000
_cell.length_b   1.000
_cell.length_c   1.000
_cell.angle_alpha   90.00
_cell.angle_beta   90.00
_cell.angle_gamma   90.00
#
_symmetry.space_group_name_H-M   'P 1'
#
loop_
_entity.id
_entity.type
_entity.pdbx_description
1 polymer ?
#
loop_
_entity_poly.entity_id
_entity_poly.type
_entity_poly.pdbx_seq_one_letter_code
_entity_poly.pdbx_strand_id
1 'polypeptide(L)'
;MQKNKRFIIAFYTHKIFQKLSYFLGYPINKGICLSSENLDLDPLPFHKTYWPDVQIPFNLLEVAFTPIAKPNFIKKNFLSKVYHNYFIFNFLNLHLLPDLLTKIIHNYYKHYSVIDDLKLMHQSWFSAIMRYANLVEFKLTLSWFGSFNTLKFPWLYFFTIVDILETALIPIVGSDYWGVTVELPCLYFIVGTLADEINHLVLTVPYLSSEAKISKIVFKKQVREILVFSTIPILWYKFKTPNNLIKIWHSKNLNQKQFIKLIEKDLNIQLIPDLIIIKPEIL
;
A
#
# COMPACT_ATOMS: atom_id res chain seq x y z
N MET A 1 -39.91 9.13 -4.38
CA MET A 1 -39.59 7.96 -3.52
C MET A 1 -38.16 7.42 -3.67
N GLN A 2 -37.56 7.38 -4.87
CA GLN A 2 -36.22 6.81 -5.11
C GLN A 2 -35.04 7.62 -4.51
N LYS A 3 -35.16 8.96 -4.43
CA LYS A 3 -34.15 9.84 -3.80
C LYS A 3 -33.95 9.55 -2.30
N ASN A 4 -35.03 9.29 -1.56
CA ASN A 4 -34.94 9.00 -0.12
C ASN A 4 -34.23 7.66 0.14
N LYS A 5 -34.44 6.63 -0.71
CA LYS A 5 -33.74 5.35 -0.57
C LYS A 5 -32.24 5.49 -0.80
N ARG A 6 -31.81 6.27 -1.80
CA ARG A 6 -30.37 6.56 -2.04
C ARG A 6 -29.74 7.31 -0.87
N PHE A 7 -30.46 8.28 -0.30
CA PHE A 7 -29.98 9.04 0.86
C PHE A 7 -29.84 8.17 2.11
N ILE A 8 -30.80 7.28 2.37
CA ILE A 8 -30.75 6.34 3.49
C ILE A 8 -29.55 5.39 3.34
N ILE A 9 -29.36 4.79 2.15
CA ILE A 9 -28.23 3.90 1.89
C ILE A 9 -26.91 4.66 2.08
N ALA A 10 -26.78 5.85 1.49
CA ALA A 10 -25.58 6.68 1.63
C ALA A 10 -25.25 7.03 3.09
N PHE A 11 -26.29 7.31 3.90
CA PHE A 11 -26.14 7.59 5.33
C PHE A 11 -25.64 6.37 6.12
N TYR A 12 -26.20 5.19 5.87
CA TYR A 12 -25.74 3.96 6.52
C TYR A 12 -24.33 3.57 6.07
N THR A 13 -24.02 3.66 4.78
CA THR A 13 -22.65 3.40 4.29
C THR A 13 -21.67 4.37 4.92
N HIS A 14 -22.01 5.67 5.00
CA HIS A 14 -21.16 6.66 5.65
C HIS A 14 -20.87 6.31 7.11
N LYS A 15 -21.89 5.91 7.89
CA LYS A 15 -21.70 5.49 9.29
C LYS A 15 -20.82 4.25 9.42
N ILE A 16 -20.97 3.28 8.53
CA ILE A 16 -20.14 2.06 8.53
C ILE A 16 -18.69 2.43 8.23
N PHE A 17 -18.45 3.22 7.17
CA PHE A 17 -17.11 3.68 6.81
C PHE A 17 -16.48 4.54 7.91
N GLN A 18 -17.25 5.39 8.58
CA GLN A 18 -16.79 6.19 9.71
C GLN A 18 -16.37 5.29 10.88
N LYS A 19 -17.16 4.27 11.24
CA LYS A 19 -16.77 3.30 12.28
C LYS A 19 -15.52 2.53 11.89
N LEU A 20 -15.42 2.08 10.65
CA LEU A 20 -14.25 1.40 10.12
C LEU A 20 -13.01 2.30 10.12
N SER A 21 -13.15 3.57 9.76
CA SER A 21 -12.03 4.52 9.75
C SER A 21 -11.51 4.78 11.16
N TYR A 22 -12.40 4.95 12.15
CA TYR A 22 -12.00 5.04 13.56
C TYR A 22 -11.30 3.77 14.03
N PHE A 23 -11.85 2.59 13.71
CA PHE A 23 -11.26 1.30 14.08
C PHE A 23 -9.85 1.12 13.48
N LEU A 24 -9.68 1.49 12.21
CA LEU A 24 -8.40 1.42 11.49
C LEU A 24 -7.38 2.48 11.93
N GLY A 25 -7.82 3.48 12.71
CA GLY A 25 -6.97 4.54 13.25
C GLY A 25 -6.79 5.75 12.32
N TYR A 26 -7.79 6.06 11.50
CA TYR A 26 -7.88 7.30 10.73
C TYR A 26 -8.85 8.30 11.39
N PRO A 27 -8.44 9.05 12.44
CA PRO A 27 -9.36 9.90 13.20
C PRO A 27 -9.89 11.10 12.41
N ILE A 28 -9.21 11.51 11.34
CA ILE A 28 -9.54 12.69 10.50
C ILE A 28 -9.74 12.25 9.05
N ASN A 29 -10.35 11.09 8.81
CA ASN A 29 -10.77 10.75 7.45
C ASN A 29 -12.07 11.50 7.14
N LYS A 30 -11.99 12.59 6.36
CA LYS A 30 -13.18 13.34 5.91
C LYS A 30 -14.05 12.54 4.93
N GLY A 31 -13.59 11.35 4.52
CA GLY A 31 -14.24 10.55 3.49
C GLY A 31 -14.13 11.20 2.11
N ILE A 32 -14.71 10.56 1.10
CA ILE A 32 -14.90 11.17 -0.22
C ILE A 32 -15.98 12.24 -0.07
N CYS A 33 -15.62 13.52 -0.23
CA CYS A 33 -16.62 14.60 -0.29
C CYS A 33 -17.47 14.40 -1.56
N LEU A 34 -18.76 14.12 -1.38
CA LEU A 34 -19.72 13.96 -2.48
C LEU A 34 -20.17 15.31 -3.09
N SER A 35 -19.80 16.42 -2.48
CA SER A 35 -20.06 17.78 -2.96
C SER A 35 -18.83 18.65 -2.68
N SER A 36 -18.07 18.96 -3.73
CA SER A 36 -16.98 19.93 -3.68
C SER A 36 -17.56 21.35 -3.82
N GLU A 37 -18.22 21.84 -2.77
CA GLU A 37 -18.49 23.26 -2.64
C GLU A 37 -17.45 23.85 -1.67
N ASN A 38 -16.51 24.60 -2.24
CA ASN A 38 -15.67 25.61 -1.59
C ASN A 38 -14.49 25.13 -0.73
N LEU A 39 -13.46 24.57 -1.38
CA LEU A 39 -12.08 24.64 -0.89
C LEU A 39 -11.20 25.08 -2.05
N ASP A 40 -10.66 26.31 -1.98
CA ASP A 40 -9.72 26.94 -2.92
C ASP A 40 -8.33 26.29 -2.93
N LEU A 41 -8.29 24.96 -2.86
CA LEU A 41 -7.08 24.17 -3.05
C LEU A 41 -7.11 23.69 -4.50
N ASP A 42 -6.06 24.02 -5.26
CA ASP A 42 -5.81 23.36 -6.55
C ASP A 42 -6.02 21.86 -6.35
N PRO A 43 -6.85 21.20 -7.18
CA PRO A 43 -7.14 19.80 -6.99
C PRO A 43 -5.82 19.03 -7.00
N LEU A 44 -5.61 18.24 -5.94
CA LEU A 44 -4.43 17.40 -5.81
C LEU A 44 -4.25 16.56 -7.09
N PRO A 45 -3.01 16.36 -7.57
CA PRO A 45 -2.79 15.58 -8.77
C PRO A 45 -3.20 14.12 -8.55
N PHE A 46 -3.68 13.48 -9.62
CA PHE A 46 -3.83 12.01 -9.65
C PHE A 46 -2.50 11.36 -9.99
N HIS A 47 -2.14 10.32 -9.23
CA HIS A 47 -1.03 9.44 -9.60
C HIS A 47 -1.49 8.55 -10.76
N LYS A 48 -1.03 8.86 -11.98
CA LYS A 48 -1.35 8.07 -13.17
C LYS A 48 -0.41 6.88 -13.25
N THR A 49 -0.95 5.69 -13.04
CA THR A 49 -0.30 4.41 -13.28
C THR A 49 -0.76 3.90 -14.64
N TYR A 50 0.17 3.53 -15.52
CA TYR A 50 -0.17 2.76 -16.71
C TYR A 50 -0.02 1.29 -16.34
N TRP A 51 -1.06 0.53 -16.63
CA TRP A 51 -1.11 -0.87 -16.26
C TRP A 51 -1.52 -1.71 -17.47
N PRO A 52 -0.68 -2.68 -17.89
CA PRO A 52 0.72 -2.86 -17.50
C PRO A 52 1.64 -1.76 -18.07
N ASP A 53 2.60 -1.27 -17.28
CA ASP A 53 3.69 -0.42 -17.82
C ASP A 53 4.48 -1.23 -18.86
N VAL A 54 4.96 -0.58 -19.93
CA VAL A 54 5.81 -1.23 -20.95
C VAL A 54 7.06 -1.77 -20.29
N GLN A 55 7.14 -3.10 -20.15
CA GLN A 55 8.24 -3.79 -19.51
C GLN A 55 9.16 -4.41 -20.54
N ILE A 56 10.45 -4.16 -20.37
CA ILE A 56 11.51 -4.77 -21.17
C ILE A 56 11.80 -6.14 -20.55
N PRO A 57 11.67 -7.25 -21.31
CA PRO A 57 11.99 -8.58 -20.82
C PRO A 57 13.49 -8.71 -20.56
N PHE A 58 13.87 -9.36 -19.46
CA PHE A 58 15.27 -9.60 -19.09
C PHE A 58 15.77 -10.97 -19.54
N ASN A 59 14.87 -11.97 -19.64
CA ASN A 59 15.20 -13.35 -19.93
C ASN A 59 14.41 -13.89 -21.14
N LEU A 60 14.93 -14.92 -21.82
CA LEU A 60 14.23 -15.59 -22.94
C LEU A 60 12.85 -16.13 -22.55
N LEU A 61 12.69 -16.58 -21.30
CA LEU A 61 11.38 -17.01 -20.78
C LEU A 61 10.38 -15.85 -20.70
N GLU A 62 10.83 -14.65 -20.34
CA GLU A 62 9.98 -13.46 -20.32
C GLU A 62 9.63 -12.98 -21.73
N VAL A 63 10.52 -13.22 -22.70
CA VAL A 63 10.24 -13.00 -24.13
C VAL A 63 9.15 -13.97 -24.63
N ALA A 64 9.18 -15.23 -24.18
CA ALA A 64 8.25 -16.26 -24.63
C ALA A 64 6.84 -16.16 -24.02
N PHE A 65 6.73 -15.88 -22.72
CA PHE A 65 5.45 -15.91 -22.01
C PHE A 65 4.89 -14.53 -21.72
N THR A 66 5.68 -13.68 -21.05
CA THR A 66 5.45 -12.25 -20.75
C THR A 66 6.42 -11.84 -19.64
N PRO A 67 6.85 -10.57 -19.56
CA PRO A 67 7.66 -10.09 -18.46
C PRO A 67 6.90 -10.11 -17.13
N ILE A 68 7.64 -10.32 -16.02
CA ILE A 68 7.06 -10.27 -14.68
C ILE A 68 6.64 -8.83 -14.38
N ALA A 69 5.33 -8.64 -14.18
CA ALA A 69 4.73 -7.35 -13.88
C ALA A 69 5.44 -6.63 -12.73
N LYS A 70 6.09 -5.51 -13.05
CA LYS A 70 6.74 -4.63 -12.08
C LYS A 70 5.75 -3.57 -11.60
N PRO A 71 5.57 -3.42 -10.28
CA PRO A 71 4.72 -2.37 -9.74
C PRO A 71 5.33 -0.98 -9.97
N ASN A 72 4.47 0.02 -10.10
CA ASN A 72 4.85 1.42 -10.19
C ASN A 72 4.43 2.15 -8.91
N PHE A 73 5.06 1.76 -7.81
CA PHE A 73 4.75 2.30 -6.49
C PHE A 73 5.11 3.78 -6.37
N ILE A 74 4.34 4.49 -5.55
CA ILE A 74 4.64 5.87 -5.19
C ILE A 74 6.03 5.95 -4.54
N LYS A 75 6.91 6.78 -5.13
CA LYS A 75 8.30 6.92 -4.70
C LYS A 75 8.41 7.68 -3.39
N LYS A 76 9.13 7.08 -2.42
CA LYS A 76 9.57 7.76 -1.20
C LYS A 76 10.89 8.48 -1.45
N ASN A 77 10.91 9.78 -1.25
CA ASN A 77 12.13 10.57 -1.36
C ASN A 77 12.75 10.73 0.03
N PHE A 78 13.86 10.05 0.27
CA PHE A 78 14.58 10.13 1.54
C PHE A 78 15.35 11.45 1.63
N LEU A 79 15.05 12.25 2.65
CA LEU A 79 15.76 13.49 2.97
C LEU A 79 17.16 13.18 3.52
N SER A 80 17.25 12.14 4.36
CA SER A 80 18.52 11.63 4.88
C SER A 80 18.47 10.11 4.98
N LYS A 81 19.57 9.44 4.61
CA LYS A 81 19.68 7.97 4.69
C LYS A 81 19.68 7.41 6.13
N VAL A 82 19.79 8.29 7.12
CA VAL A 82 20.17 7.93 8.49
C VAL A 82 18.96 7.89 9.42
N TYR A 83 17.99 8.79 9.22
CA TYR A 83 16.83 8.95 10.10
C TYR A 83 15.55 8.34 9.54
N HIS A 84 15.63 7.68 8.38
CA HIS A 84 14.44 7.30 7.62
C HIS A 84 13.46 8.45 7.45
N ASN A 85 13.94 9.69 7.41
CA ASN A 85 13.11 10.83 7.11
C ASN A 85 12.84 10.81 5.61
N TYR A 86 11.58 10.74 5.24
CA TYR A 86 11.18 10.75 3.85
C TYR A 86 9.97 11.65 3.66
N PHE A 87 9.83 12.12 2.43
CA PHE A 87 8.60 12.74 1.98
C PHE A 87 8.03 11.99 0.79
N ILE A 88 6.71 12.09 0.65
CA ILE A 88 5.94 11.54 -0.46
C ILE A 88 5.11 12.67 -1.06
N PHE A 89 4.89 12.65 -2.36
CA PHE A 89 3.95 13.57 -3.00
C PHE A 89 2.52 13.22 -2.63
N ASN A 90 1.73 14.22 -2.24
CA ASN A 90 0.33 14.01 -1.93
C ASN A 90 -0.46 13.86 -3.24
N PHE A 91 -1.13 12.72 -3.40
CA PHE A 91 -2.01 12.43 -4.56
C PHE A 91 -3.42 12.14 -4.08
N LEU A 92 -4.42 12.36 -4.92
CA LEU A 92 -5.83 12.07 -4.59
C LEU A 92 -6.09 10.59 -4.32
N ASN A 93 -5.44 9.72 -5.08
CA ASN A 93 -5.54 8.26 -4.98
C ASN A 93 -4.44 7.67 -4.08
N LEU A 94 -3.85 8.46 -3.18
CA LEU A 94 -2.85 7.94 -2.27
C LEU A 94 -3.52 7.23 -1.10
N HIS A 95 -3.19 5.96 -0.89
CA HIS A 95 -3.65 5.19 0.26
C HIS A 95 -2.48 4.91 1.19
N LEU A 96 -2.49 5.54 2.37
CA LEU A 96 -1.50 5.21 3.40
C LEU A 96 -1.86 3.89 4.08
N LEU A 97 -0.89 3.26 4.73
CA LEU A 97 -1.14 2.08 5.53
C LEU A 97 -1.88 2.45 6.84
N PRO A 98 -3.00 1.81 7.19
CA PRO A 98 -3.71 2.12 8.42
C PRO A 98 -2.82 2.02 9.67
N ASP A 99 -3.07 2.90 10.65
CA ASP A 99 -2.32 2.97 11.91
C ASP A 99 -2.39 1.64 12.69
N LEU A 100 -3.55 0.99 12.68
CA LEU A 100 -3.74 -0.32 13.31
C LEU A 100 -2.87 -1.41 12.65
N LEU A 101 -2.87 -1.46 11.31
CA LEU A 101 -2.05 -2.44 10.58
C LEU A 101 -0.56 -2.17 10.78
N THR A 102 -0.15 -0.90 10.77
CA THR A 102 1.23 -0.49 11.05
C THR A 102 1.67 -0.97 12.42
N LYS A 103 0.84 -0.80 13.47
CA LYS A 103 1.13 -1.30 14.83
C LYS A 103 1.23 -2.83 14.88
N ILE A 104 0.30 -3.54 14.22
CA ILE A 104 0.29 -5.01 14.17
C ILE A 104 1.58 -5.50 13.53
N ILE A 105 1.90 -4.99 12.33
CA ILE A 105 3.11 -5.36 11.60
C ILE A 105 4.34 -5.08 12.45
N HIS A 106 4.42 -3.92 13.10
CA HIS A 106 5.54 -3.57 13.96
C HIS A 106 5.68 -4.51 15.17
N ASN A 107 4.58 -4.91 15.81
CA ASN A 107 4.60 -5.82 16.96
C ASN A 107 5.05 -7.24 16.57
N TYR A 108 4.58 -7.74 15.42
CA TYR A 108 5.00 -9.04 14.89
C TYR A 108 6.46 -9.02 14.47
N TYR A 109 6.86 -7.97 13.75
CA TYR A 109 8.18 -7.84 13.18
C TYR A 109 9.02 -6.86 14.01
N LYS A 110 9.55 -7.36 15.14
CA LYS A 110 10.36 -6.61 16.14
C LYS A 110 11.71 -6.06 15.62
N HIS A 111 11.98 -6.10 14.32
CA HIS A 111 13.30 -5.82 13.74
C HIS A 111 13.26 -4.69 12.70
N TYR A 112 14.43 -4.13 12.39
CA TYR A 112 14.57 -3.06 11.41
C TYR A 112 14.70 -3.55 9.96
N SER A 113 15.10 -4.82 9.76
CA SER A 113 15.16 -5.50 8.45
C SER A 113 13.81 -5.59 7.72
N VAL A 114 12.74 -5.21 8.42
CA VAL A 114 11.33 -5.41 8.08
C VAL A 114 10.88 -4.50 6.94
N ILE A 115 11.55 -3.37 6.72
CA ILE A 115 11.20 -2.46 5.63
C ILE A 115 11.47 -3.13 4.27
N ASP A 116 12.58 -3.85 4.16
CA ASP A 116 12.95 -4.54 2.92
C ASP A 116 12.06 -5.78 2.71
N ASP A 117 11.78 -6.55 3.77
CA ASP A 117 10.89 -7.72 3.71
C ASP A 117 9.44 -7.32 3.35
N LEU A 118 8.91 -6.25 3.95
CA LEU A 118 7.57 -5.74 3.64
C LEU A 118 7.49 -5.23 2.21
N LYS A 119 8.56 -4.58 1.72
CA LYS A 119 8.63 -4.12 0.33
C LYS A 119 8.64 -5.30 -0.64
N LEU A 120 9.36 -6.37 -0.32
CA LEU A 120 9.35 -7.61 -1.09
C LEU A 120 7.97 -8.28 -1.07
N MET A 121 7.31 -8.32 0.09
CA MET A 121 5.95 -8.87 0.23
C MET A 121 4.94 -8.04 -0.57
N HIS A 122 5.04 -6.71 -0.55
CA HIS A 122 4.18 -5.82 -1.32
C HIS A 122 4.35 -6.03 -2.83
N GLN A 123 5.60 -6.15 -3.29
CA GLN A 123 5.90 -6.47 -4.68
C GLN A 123 5.42 -7.87 -5.08
N SER A 124 5.55 -8.87 -4.20
CA SER A 124 5.13 -10.24 -4.49
C SER A 124 3.61 -10.37 -4.56
N TRP A 125 2.87 -9.70 -3.66
CA TRP A 125 1.42 -9.61 -3.73
C TRP A 125 0.94 -8.95 -5.01
N PHE A 126 1.53 -7.81 -5.39
CA PHE A 126 1.22 -7.19 -6.67
C PHE A 126 1.45 -8.18 -7.82
N SER A 127 2.64 -8.79 -7.91
CA SER A 127 2.93 -9.76 -8.96
C SER A 127 2.01 -10.99 -8.94
N ALA A 128 1.52 -11.43 -7.78
CA ALA A 128 0.59 -12.55 -7.68
C ALA A 128 -0.79 -12.19 -8.24
N ILE A 129 -1.31 -11.02 -7.90
CA ILE A 129 -2.58 -10.50 -8.45
C ILE A 129 -2.47 -10.36 -9.97
N MET A 130 -1.32 -9.89 -10.48
CA MET A 130 -1.05 -9.78 -11.91
C MET A 130 -1.10 -11.11 -12.64
N ARG A 131 -0.44 -12.12 -12.08
CA ARG A 131 -0.46 -13.48 -12.66
C ARG A 131 -1.87 -14.03 -12.66
N TYR A 132 -2.63 -13.76 -11.61
CA TYR A 132 -4.02 -14.16 -11.54
C TYR A 132 -4.89 -13.43 -12.59
N ALA A 133 -4.72 -12.13 -12.78
CA ALA A 133 -5.41 -11.37 -13.82
C ALA A 133 -5.13 -11.95 -15.22
N ASN A 134 -3.87 -12.29 -15.51
CA ASN A 134 -3.48 -12.93 -16.77
C ASN A 134 -4.10 -14.32 -16.94
N LEU A 135 -4.25 -15.10 -15.86
CA LEU A 135 -4.94 -16.40 -15.90
C LEU A 135 -6.43 -16.23 -16.21
N VAL A 136 -7.07 -15.19 -15.66
CA VAL A 136 -8.47 -14.86 -15.92
C VAL A 136 -8.67 -14.42 -17.36
N GLU A 137 -7.79 -13.57 -17.88
CA GLU A 137 -7.79 -13.15 -19.29
C GLU A 137 -7.56 -14.35 -20.22
N PHE A 138 -6.59 -15.20 -19.90
CA PHE A 138 -6.34 -16.43 -20.64
C PHE A 138 -7.56 -17.35 -20.65
N LYS A 139 -8.23 -17.53 -19.49
CA LYS A 139 -9.49 -18.27 -19.41
C LYS A 139 -10.60 -17.62 -20.24
N LEU A 140 -10.73 -16.30 -20.19
CA LEU A 140 -11.72 -15.57 -20.98
C LEU A 140 -11.48 -15.79 -22.48
N THR A 141 -10.25 -15.71 -22.97
CA THR A 141 -9.95 -16.01 -24.38
C THR A 141 -10.18 -17.48 -24.75
N LEU A 142 -9.83 -18.42 -23.87
CA LEU A 142 -10.07 -19.85 -24.08
C LEU A 142 -11.55 -20.24 -24.01
N SER A 143 -12.38 -19.54 -23.24
CA SER A 143 -13.81 -19.87 -23.15
C SER A 143 -14.51 -19.65 -24.49
N TRP A 144 -14.14 -18.60 -25.23
CA TRP A 144 -14.56 -18.39 -26.61
C TRP A 144 -14.06 -19.52 -27.54
N PHE A 145 -12.83 -19.99 -27.36
CA PHE A 145 -12.30 -21.12 -28.13
C PHE A 145 -13.06 -22.43 -27.85
N GLY A 146 -13.42 -22.68 -26.59
CA GLY A 146 -14.24 -23.82 -26.17
C GLY A 146 -15.66 -23.81 -26.73
N SER A 147 -16.20 -22.65 -27.12
CA SER A 147 -17.49 -22.58 -27.81
C SER A 147 -17.44 -23.16 -29.22
N PHE A 148 -16.29 -23.09 -29.91
CA PHE A 148 -16.12 -23.62 -31.27
C PHE A 148 -15.56 -25.04 -31.31
N ASN A 149 -14.82 -25.46 -30.27
CA ASN A 149 -14.15 -26.75 -30.23
C ASN A 149 -14.75 -27.67 -29.17
N THR A 150 -15.29 -28.82 -29.60
CA THR A 150 -15.90 -29.82 -28.71
C THR A 150 -14.87 -30.61 -27.88
N LEU A 151 -13.59 -30.56 -28.25
CA LEU A 151 -12.51 -31.18 -27.48
C LEU A 151 -12.15 -30.32 -26.24
N LYS A 152 -12.70 -30.71 -25.08
CA LYS A 152 -12.47 -30.03 -23.79
C LYS A 152 -11.11 -30.35 -23.15
N PHE A 153 -10.46 -31.43 -23.56
CA PHE A 153 -9.13 -31.83 -23.07
C PHE A 153 -8.04 -31.30 -24.02
N PRO A 154 -6.91 -30.74 -23.53
CA PRO A 154 -6.50 -30.59 -22.12
C PRO A 154 -6.96 -29.26 -21.46
N TRP A 155 -7.70 -28.42 -22.18
CA TRP A 155 -8.05 -27.05 -21.79
C TRP A 155 -8.78 -26.94 -20.44
N LEU A 156 -9.49 -28.01 -20.04
CA LEU A 156 -10.18 -28.13 -18.77
C LEU A 156 -9.31 -27.77 -17.54
N TYR A 157 -8.02 -28.13 -17.54
CA TYR A 157 -7.14 -27.84 -16.39
C TYR A 157 -6.92 -26.34 -16.16
N PHE A 158 -6.99 -25.52 -17.21
CA PHE A 158 -6.88 -24.07 -17.07
C PHE A 158 -8.16 -23.46 -16.52
N PHE A 159 -9.31 -24.06 -16.80
CA PHE A 159 -10.59 -23.61 -16.26
C PHE A 159 -10.67 -23.78 -14.75
N THR A 160 -10.20 -24.92 -14.21
CA THR A 160 -10.31 -25.27 -12.79
C THR A 160 -9.55 -24.35 -11.83
N ILE A 161 -8.44 -23.75 -12.28
CA ILE A 161 -7.63 -22.85 -11.43
C ILE A 161 -8.39 -21.56 -11.08
N VAL A 162 -9.21 -21.06 -12.01
CA VAL A 162 -9.96 -19.80 -11.85
C VAL A 162 -11.35 -20.04 -11.24
N ASP A 163 -11.86 -21.28 -11.33
CA ASP A 163 -13.24 -21.64 -10.94
C ASP A 163 -13.58 -21.30 -9.47
N ILE A 164 -12.63 -21.35 -8.54
CA ILE A 164 -12.93 -21.10 -7.11
C ILE A 164 -13.50 -19.70 -6.87
N LEU A 165 -12.92 -18.67 -7.50
CA LEU A 165 -13.37 -17.29 -7.32
C LEU A 165 -14.54 -16.94 -8.24
N GLU A 166 -14.60 -17.54 -9.42
CA GLU A 166 -15.74 -17.36 -10.33
C GLU A 166 -17.02 -17.96 -9.76
N THR A 167 -16.96 -19.17 -9.22
CA THR A 167 -18.11 -19.83 -8.56
C THR A 167 -18.59 -19.05 -7.33
N ALA A 168 -17.70 -18.35 -6.62
CA ALA A 168 -18.06 -17.45 -5.53
C ALA A 168 -18.82 -16.20 -6.02
N LEU A 169 -18.64 -15.78 -7.27
CA LEU A 169 -19.32 -14.62 -7.86
C LEU A 169 -20.70 -14.95 -8.45
N ILE A 170 -20.94 -16.19 -8.85
CA ILE A 170 -22.25 -16.65 -9.40
C ILE A 170 -23.44 -16.18 -8.53
N PRO A 171 -23.48 -16.44 -7.20
CA PRO A 171 -24.63 -16.01 -6.37
C PRO A 171 -24.74 -14.49 -6.22
N ILE A 172 -23.66 -13.73 -6.43
CA ILE A 172 -23.60 -12.28 -6.24
C ILE A 172 -24.06 -11.56 -7.51
N VAL A 173 -23.58 -12.01 -8.67
CA VAL A 173 -23.84 -11.37 -9.96
C VAL A 173 -25.18 -11.80 -10.54
N GLY A 174 -25.64 -13.02 -10.25
CA GLY A 174 -26.95 -13.51 -10.74
C GLY A 174 -27.01 -13.62 -12.26
N SER A 175 -25.92 -14.08 -12.88
CA SER A 175 -25.75 -14.23 -14.33
C SER A 175 -26.72 -15.23 -14.96
N ASP A 176 -27.20 -16.22 -14.20
CA ASP A 176 -28.22 -17.20 -14.64
C ASP A 176 -29.49 -16.53 -15.21
N TYR A 177 -29.79 -15.28 -14.81
CA TYR A 177 -30.94 -14.53 -15.29
C TYR A 177 -30.72 -13.82 -16.64
N TRP A 178 -29.47 -13.62 -17.06
CA TRP A 178 -29.12 -12.74 -18.20
C TRP A 178 -28.63 -13.51 -19.44
N GLY A 179 -28.40 -14.82 -19.33
CA GLY A 179 -28.00 -15.68 -20.46
C GLY A 179 -26.62 -15.35 -21.05
N VAL A 180 -25.83 -14.52 -20.36
CA VAL A 180 -24.46 -14.11 -20.73
C VAL A 180 -23.54 -14.35 -19.54
N THR A 181 -22.35 -14.88 -19.80
CA THR A 181 -21.30 -15.07 -18.79
C THR A 181 -20.61 -13.75 -18.45
N VAL A 182 -21.08 -13.09 -17.38
CA VAL A 182 -20.58 -11.78 -16.91
C VAL A 182 -19.59 -11.92 -15.74
N GLU A 183 -19.45 -13.12 -15.20
CA GLU A 183 -18.65 -13.43 -14.01
C GLU A 183 -17.16 -13.18 -14.25
N LEU A 184 -16.62 -13.66 -15.37
CA LEU A 184 -15.21 -13.51 -15.74
C LEU A 184 -14.83 -12.03 -15.94
N PRO A 185 -15.57 -11.21 -16.71
CA PRO A 185 -15.34 -9.76 -16.78
C PRO A 185 -15.44 -9.06 -15.42
N CYS A 186 -16.44 -9.40 -14.59
CA CYS A 186 -16.59 -8.84 -13.25
C CYS A 186 -15.39 -9.18 -12.35
N LEU A 187 -14.94 -10.43 -12.40
CA LEU A 187 -13.78 -10.91 -11.67
C LEU A 187 -12.52 -10.18 -12.13
N TYR A 188 -12.32 -10.01 -13.44
CA TYR A 188 -11.21 -9.24 -13.99
C TYR A 188 -11.23 -7.78 -13.50
N PHE A 189 -12.40 -7.15 -13.48
CA PHE A 189 -12.57 -5.81 -12.93
C PHE A 189 -12.19 -5.74 -11.44
N ILE A 190 -12.67 -6.68 -10.62
CA ILE A 190 -12.34 -6.75 -9.19
C ILE A 190 -10.83 -6.91 -8.99
N VAL A 191 -10.21 -7.84 -9.70
CA VAL A 191 -8.76 -8.08 -9.65
C VAL A 191 -7.98 -6.84 -10.07
N GLY A 192 -8.43 -6.14 -11.12
CA GLY A 192 -7.86 -4.87 -11.56
C GLY A 192 -7.94 -3.77 -10.52
N THR A 193 -9.10 -3.59 -9.87
CA THR A 193 -9.25 -2.62 -8.78
C THR A 193 -8.33 -2.95 -7.60
N LEU A 194 -8.22 -4.21 -7.20
CA LEU A 194 -7.29 -4.65 -6.15
C LEU A 194 -5.83 -4.38 -6.52
N ALA A 195 -5.44 -4.61 -7.78
CA ALA A 195 -4.10 -4.30 -8.26
C ALA A 195 -3.80 -2.80 -8.18
N ASP A 196 -4.77 -1.95 -8.53
CA ASP A 196 -4.62 -0.50 -8.47
C ASP A 196 -4.49 0.00 -7.03
N GLU A 197 -5.31 -0.51 -6.12
CA GLU A 197 -5.23 -0.22 -4.68
C GLU A 197 -3.88 -0.59 -4.10
N ILE A 198 -3.33 -1.77 -4.47
CA ILE A 198 -1.99 -2.17 -4.03
C ILE A 198 -0.91 -1.25 -4.59
N ASN A 199 -1.04 -0.78 -5.83
CA ASN A 199 -0.03 0.09 -6.44
C ASN A 199 0.00 1.48 -5.76
N HIS A 200 -1.16 1.94 -5.32
CA HIS A 200 -1.35 3.20 -4.61
C HIS A 200 -1.15 3.11 -3.10
N LEU A 201 -1.08 1.90 -2.55
CA LEU A 201 -0.79 1.66 -1.14
C LEU A 201 0.66 2.03 -0.82
N VAL A 202 0.84 2.97 0.10
CA VAL A 202 2.15 3.35 0.62
C VAL A 202 2.35 2.81 2.02
N LEU A 203 3.32 1.89 2.14
CA LEU A 203 3.75 1.35 3.43
C LEU A 203 4.45 2.45 4.24
N THR A 204 3.88 2.92 5.36
CA THR A 204 4.46 4.02 6.15
C THR A 204 5.45 3.58 7.22
N VAL A 205 5.51 2.26 7.51
CA VAL A 205 6.40 1.65 8.52
C VAL A 205 7.82 2.21 8.42
N PRO A 206 8.44 2.67 9.53
CA PRO A 206 8.01 2.58 10.94
C PRO A 206 7.02 3.66 11.42
N TYR A 207 6.67 4.63 10.58
CA TYR A 207 5.78 5.73 10.95
C TYR A 207 4.31 5.30 10.92
N LEU A 208 3.52 5.84 11.84
CA LEU A 208 2.06 5.82 11.68
C LEU A 208 1.66 6.80 10.58
N SER A 209 0.55 6.52 9.90
CA SER A 209 0.01 7.42 8.88
C SER A 209 -0.46 8.74 9.48
N SER A 210 -0.89 8.72 10.74
CA SER A 210 -1.22 9.92 11.53
C SER A 210 -0.02 10.84 11.82
N GLU A 211 1.22 10.38 11.66
CA GLU A 211 2.42 11.21 11.86
C GLU A 211 2.75 12.09 10.63
N ALA A 212 2.06 11.89 9.52
CA ALA A 212 2.29 12.63 8.29
C ALA A 212 1.99 14.12 8.47
N LYS A 213 2.98 14.98 8.20
CA LYS A 213 2.79 16.44 8.16
C LYS A 213 2.64 16.91 6.72
N ILE A 214 1.57 17.64 6.45
CA ILE A 214 1.35 18.27 5.15
C ILE A 214 2.27 19.49 5.05
N SER A 215 3.09 19.54 4.02
CA SER A 215 3.90 20.72 3.68
C SER A 215 3.91 20.96 2.18
N LYS A 216 4.37 22.12 1.74
CA LYS A 216 4.41 22.51 0.33
C LYS A 216 5.86 22.64 -0.12
N ILE A 217 6.22 21.98 -1.21
CA ILE A 217 7.55 22.12 -1.84
C ILE A 217 7.37 22.59 -3.27
N VAL A 218 8.27 23.47 -3.72
CA VAL A 218 8.38 23.84 -5.13
C VAL A 218 9.14 22.74 -5.86
N PHE A 219 8.43 21.95 -6.67
CA PHE A 219 9.01 20.91 -7.50
C PHE A 219 8.74 21.20 -8.98
N LYS A 220 9.79 21.29 -9.81
CA LYS A 220 9.68 21.62 -11.25
C LYS A 220 8.85 22.89 -11.53
N LYS A 221 9.12 23.98 -10.80
CA LYS A 221 8.40 25.28 -10.90
C LYS A 221 6.91 25.24 -10.54
N GLN A 222 6.41 24.15 -9.98
CA GLN A 222 5.05 24.03 -9.46
C GLN A 222 5.09 23.81 -7.94
N VAL A 223 4.21 24.48 -7.20
CA VAL A 223 4.01 24.20 -5.77
C VAL A 223 3.23 22.89 -5.68
N ARG A 224 3.79 21.89 -5.00
CA ARG A 224 3.15 20.59 -4.77
C ARG A 224 3.05 20.33 -3.28
N GLU A 225 1.91 19.79 -2.89
CA GLU A 225 1.70 19.30 -1.53
C GLU A 225 2.42 17.97 -1.34
N ILE A 226 3.10 17.84 -0.21
CA ILE A 226 3.86 16.65 0.18
C ILE A 226 3.51 16.26 1.60
N LEU A 227 3.59 14.96 1.86
CA LEU A 227 3.49 14.35 3.18
C LEU A 227 4.89 14.10 3.70
N VAL A 228 5.27 14.75 4.78
CA VAL A 228 6.60 14.67 5.40
C VAL A 228 6.55 13.82 6.66
N PHE A 229 7.46 12.86 6.74
CA PHE A 229 7.78 12.09 7.94
C PHE A 229 9.21 12.45 8.35
N SER A 230 9.34 13.32 9.37
CA SER A 230 10.63 13.90 9.76
C SER A 230 11.03 13.68 11.22
N THR A 231 10.11 13.17 12.05
CA THR A 231 10.31 12.95 13.49
C THR A 231 10.83 11.54 13.77
N ILE A 232 11.20 11.23 15.02
CA ILE A 232 11.35 9.82 15.39
C ILE A 232 9.94 9.19 15.43
N PRO A 233 9.73 8.02 14.81
CA PRO A 233 8.46 7.30 14.82
C PRO A 233 7.90 7.09 16.22
N ILE A 234 6.59 7.32 16.40
CA ILE A 234 5.94 7.16 17.71
C ILE A 234 5.99 5.71 18.19
N LEU A 235 5.99 4.75 17.26
CA LEU A 235 6.13 3.33 17.60
C LEU A 235 7.43 3.04 18.34
N TRP A 236 8.52 3.74 18.04
CA TRP A 236 9.80 3.53 18.71
C TRP A 236 9.90 4.15 20.12
N TYR A 237 8.95 5.02 20.50
CA TYR A 237 8.78 5.43 21.89
C TYR A 237 8.00 4.40 22.69
N LYS A 238 6.94 3.85 22.10
CA LYS A 238 6.07 2.88 22.77
C LYS A 238 6.70 1.50 22.88
N PHE A 239 7.46 1.11 21.87
CA PHE A 239 8.19 -0.14 21.80
C PHE A 239 9.68 0.16 21.80
N LYS A 240 10.47 -0.57 22.61
CA LYS A 240 11.92 -0.34 22.73
C LYS A 240 12.54 -0.25 21.33
N THR A 241 13.23 0.85 21.05
CA THR A 241 13.93 1.04 19.77
C THR A 241 14.91 -0.12 19.56
N PRO A 242 14.99 -0.73 18.37
CA PRO A 242 15.88 -1.85 18.15
C PRO A 242 17.34 -1.44 18.30
N ASN A 243 18.12 -2.21 19.05
CA ASN A 243 19.52 -1.87 19.37
C ASN A 243 20.40 -1.65 18.13
N ASN A 244 20.12 -2.35 17.02
CA ASN A 244 20.88 -2.16 15.79
C ASN A 244 20.73 -0.74 15.22
N LEU A 245 19.55 -0.14 15.34
CA LEU A 245 19.33 1.26 14.98
C LEU A 245 20.12 2.20 15.88
N ILE A 246 20.04 1.99 17.19
CA ILE A 246 20.75 2.81 18.18
C ILE A 246 22.26 2.77 17.92
N LYS A 247 22.82 1.60 17.59
CA LYS A 247 24.23 1.46 17.18
C LYS A 247 24.54 2.27 15.92
N ILE A 248 23.70 2.22 14.88
CA ILE A 248 23.89 2.99 13.64
C ILE A 248 23.88 4.49 13.94
N TRP A 249 22.92 4.94 14.72
CA TRP A 249 22.74 6.31 15.17
C TRP A 249 23.93 6.86 15.95
N HIS A 250 24.52 6.06 16.84
CA HIS A 250 25.71 6.44 17.61
C HIS A 250 27.04 6.26 16.85
N SER A 251 27.07 5.47 15.77
CA SER A 251 28.32 5.17 15.05
C SER A 251 28.62 6.07 13.86
N LYS A 252 27.59 6.59 13.14
CA LYS A 252 27.80 6.94 11.73
C LYS A 252 27.96 8.40 11.29
N ASN A 253 27.95 9.47 12.13
CA ASN A 253 28.50 10.83 11.82
C ASN A 253 28.32 11.82 13.00
N LEU A 254 29.08 12.93 13.02
CA LEU A 254 29.05 13.96 14.09
C LEU A 254 27.72 14.74 14.15
N ASN A 255 27.21 15.16 12.99
CA ASN A 255 25.89 15.80 12.88
C ASN A 255 24.76 14.90 13.41
N GLN A 256 24.97 13.58 13.34
CA GLN A 256 23.94 12.63 13.73
C GLN A 256 23.81 12.53 15.25
N LYS A 257 24.95 12.47 15.93
CA LYS A 257 25.03 12.53 17.38
C LYS A 257 24.42 13.82 17.92
N GLN A 258 24.64 14.95 17.24
CA GLN A 258 24.03 16.23 17.63
C GLN A 258 22.52 16.21 17.51
N PHE A 259 21.98 15.70 16.40
CA PHE A 259 20.53 15.58 16.21
C PHE A 259 19.87 14.66 17.24
N ILE A 260 20.50 13.52 17.55
CA ILE A 260 19.99 12.60 18.57
C ILE A 260 20.04 13.25 19.94
N LYS A 261 21.12 13.94 20.31
CA LYS A 261 21.21 14.68 21.58
C LYS A 261 20.15 15.77 21.70
N LEU A 262 19.83 16.47 20.60
CA LEU A 262 18.73 17.43 20.57
C LEU A 262 17.40 16.73 20.84
N ILE A 263 17.15 15.60 20.19
CA ILE A 263 15.91 14.84 20.38
C ILE A 263 15.82 14.21 21.79
N GLU A 264 16.90 13.66 22.31
CA GLU A 264 16.98 13.13 23.68
C GLU A 264 16.66 14.21 24.70
N LYS A 265 17.14 15.45 24.47
CA LYS A 265 16.84 16.61 25.30
C LYS A 265 15.38 17.07 25.16
N ASP A 266 14.86 17.16 23.93
CA ASP A 266 13.50 17.62 23.67
C ASP A 266 12.45 16.65 24.21
N LEU A 267 12.78 15.36 24.28
CA LEU A 267 11.84 14.30 24.69
C LEU A 267 12.12 13.71 26.07
N ASN A 268 13.21 14.12 26.73
CA ASN A 268 13.68 13.57 28.00
C ASN A 268 13.82 12.03 27.99
N ILE A 269 14.39 11.47 26.91
CA ILE A 269 14.63 10.01 26.77
C ILE A 269 16.13 9.76 26.63
N GLN A 270 16.64 8.67 27.23
CA GLN A 270 18.03 8.22 27.06
C GLN A 270 18.07 7.04 26.07
N LEU A 271 18.64 7.23 24.88
CA LEU A 271 18.79 6.18 23.86
C LEU A 271 20.21 5.59 23.93
N ILE A 272 20.47 4.77 24.95
CA ILE A 272 21.78 4.14 25.15
C ILE A 272 21.75 2.74 24.49
N PRO A 273 22.73 2.37 23.65
CA PRO A 273 22.84 1.00 23.15
C PRO A 273 23.19 0.05 24.29
N ASP A 274 22.49 -1.08 24.39
CA ASP A 274 22.65 -2.07 25.48
C ASP A 274 24.10 -2.60 25.68
N LEU A 275 25.02 -2.38 24.73
CA LEU A 275 26.42 -2.80 24.84
C LEU A 275 27.33 -1.87 25.68
N ILE A 276 26.86 -0.70 26.14
CA ILE A 276 27.71 0.23 26.93
C ILE A 276 27.68 -0.10 28.44
N ILE A 277 26.94 -1.13 28.88
CA ILE A 277 27.12 -1.68 30.23
C ILE A 277 28.34 -2.61 30.24
N ILE A 278 29.52 -2.06 29.94
CA ILE A 278 30.76 -2.63 30.47
C ILE A 278 30.78 -2.18 31.92
N LYS A 279 30.36 -3.09 32.81
CA LYS A 279 30.65 -2.98 34.25
C LYS A 279 32.14 -2.64 34.37
N PRO A 280 32.55 -1.55 35.04
CA PRO A 280 33.90 -1.48 35.54
C PRO A 280 33.97 -2.56 36.63
N GLU A 281 34.44 -3.75 36.26
CA GLU A 281 34.93 -4.69 37.26
C GLU A 281 36.13 -4.02 37.91
N ILE A 282 35.86 -3.64 39.15
CA ILE A 282 36.76 -3.16 40.19
C ILE A 282 38.09 -3.93 40.12
N LEU A 283 39.19 -3.18 40.04
CA LEU A 283 40.55 -3.63 40.37
C LEU A 283 40.61 -4.17 41.81
#